data_AF-A0A1I1WUD6-F1
#
_entry.id   AF-A0A1I1WUD6-F1
#
_cell.length_a   1.000
_cell.length_b   1.000
_cell.length_c   1.000
_cell.angle_alpha   90.00
_cell.angle_beta   90.00
_cell.angle_gamma   90.00
#
_symmetry.space_group_name_H-M   'P 1'
#
loop_
_entity.id
_entity.type
_entity.pdbx_description
1 polymer ?
#
loop_
_entity_poly.entity_id
_entity_poly.type
_entity_poly.pdbx_seq_one_letter_code
_entity_poly.pdbx_strand_id
1 'polypeptide(L)'
;MTVGSKNLEKFKVLWEIGKKVTARVLPLSSVIKKCEDLGLKPKDIIAMEGPFTKELNYQMFKERNAEVVVTKESGIVGGVLEKFEAAKMLGIPVILIKRPDVNYPVVVTDVDSLINEVTKSGHK
;
A
#
# COMPACT_ATOMS: atom_id res chain seq x y z
N MET A 1 3.07 -6.65 3.96
CA MET A 1 2.56 -5.27 4.09
C MET A 1 2.67 -4.53 2.77
N THR A 2 1.56 -4.03 2.23
CA THR A 2 1.54 -3.21 0.98
C THR A 2 0.88 -1.84 1.21
N VAL A 3 1.03 -1.29 2.42
CA VAL A 3 0.42 -0.01 2.87
C VAL A 3 1.26 1.23 2.50
N GLY A 4 2.44 1.03 1.92
CA GLY A 4 3.43 2.07 1.65
C GLY A 4 4.30 2.39 2.88
N SER A 5 5.46 3.01 2.67
CA SER A 5 6.47 3.24 3.71
C SER A 5 6.11 4.28 4.77
N LYS A 6 5.21 5.22 4.45
CA LYS A 6 4.84 6.33 5.35
C LYS A 6 4.31 5.86 6.71
N ASN A 7 3.46 4.83 6.72
CA ASN A 7 2.81 4.32 7.95
C ASN A 7 3.45 3.05 8.51
N LEU A 8 4.63 2.64 8.02
CA LEU A 8 5.23 1.35 8.40
C LEU A 8 5.54 1.24 9.89
N GLU A 9 5.93 2.37 10.52
CA GLU A 9 6.19 2.48 11.97
C GLU A 9 5.03 2.03 12.85
N LYS A 10 3.78 2.22 12.42
CA LYS A 10 2.58 1.80 13.19
C LYS A 10 2.46 0.28 13.31
N PHE A 11 3.14 -0.45 12.43
CA PHE A 11 3.16 -1.90 12.41
C PHE A 11 4.36 -2.48 13.17
N LYS A 12 5.21 -1.63 13.76
CA LYS A 12 6.42 -2.06 14.47
C LYS A 12 6.16 -3.08 15.56
N VAL A 13 5.08 -2.86 16.29
CA VAL A 13 4.57 -3.77 17.32
C VAL A 13 4.47 -5.22 16.83
N LEU A 14 4.16 -5.47 15.55
CA LEU A 14 4.00 -6.82 15.02
C LEU A 14 5.31 -7.62 15.04
N TRP A 15 6.41 -7.03 14.57
CA TRP A 15 7.69 -7.75 14.59
C TRP A 15 8.38 -7.68 15.96
N GLU A 16 8.08 -6.68 16.78
CA GLU A 16 8.51 -6.65 18.19
C GLU A 16 7.91 -7.82 19.00
N ILE A 17 6.66 -8.21 18.73
CA ILE A 17 6.04 -9.41 19.32
C ILE A 17 6.37 -10.71 18.57
N GLY A 18 7.35 -10.68 17.67
CA GLY A 18 7.88 -11.87 16.98
C GLY A 18 7.09 -12.33 15.75
N LYS A 19 6.15 -11.53 15.22
CA LYS A 19 5.51 -11.87 13.93
C LYS A 19 6.48 -11.66 12.77
N LYS A 20 6.45 -12.57 11.81
CA LYS A 20 7.19 -12.42 10.54
C LYS A 20 6.45 -11.42 9.66
N VAL A 21 7.09 -10.31 9.33
CA VAL A 21 6.49 -9.24 8.53
C VAL A 21 7.35 -8.98 7.32
N THR A 22 6.81 -9.17 6.12
CA THR A 22 7.46 -8.72 4.89
C THR A 22 6.88 -7.38 4.44
N ALA A 23 7.73 -6.35 4.32
CA ALA A 23 7.34 -5.02 3.86
C ALA A 23 7.70 -4.84 2.38
N ARG A 24 6.70 -4.50 1.55
CA ARG A 24 6.94 -4.09 0.16
C ARG A 24 6.97 -2.56 0.07
N VAL A 25 8.09 -2.02 -0.38
CA VAL A 25 8.38 -0.58 -0.39
C VAL A 25 9.02 -0.15 -1.72
N LEU A 26 9.00 1.15 -2.02
CA LEU A 26 9.73 1.69 -3.15
C LEU A 26 11.24 1.53 -2.94
N PRO A 27 12.03 1.30 -4.00
CA PRO A 27 13.47 1.09 -3.92
C PRO A 27 14.26 2.41 -3.75
N LEU A 28 13.78 3.28 -2.87
CA LEU A 28 14.44 4.54 -2.53
C LEU A 28 15.32 4.34 -1.30
N SER A 29 16.56 4.84 -1.32
CA SER A 29 17.51 4.69 -0.20
C SER A 29 16.94 5.20 1.12
N SER A 30 16.23 6.33 1.10
CA SER A 30 15.56 6.89 2.29
C SER A 30 14.48 5.96 2.87
N VAL A 31 13.80 5.22 2.01
CA VAL A 31 12.74 4.28 2.40
C VAL A 31 13.32 2.97 2.93
N ILE A 32 14.37 2.47 2.30
CA ILE A 32 15.09 1.28 2.77
C ILE A 32 15.72 1.57 4.14
N LYS A 33 16.40 2.71 4.28
CA LYS A 33 16.96 3.14 5.57
C LYS A 33 15.89 3.25 6.66
N LYS A 34 14.72 3.81 6.35
CA LYS A 34 13.58 3.83 7.30
C LYS A 34 13.17 2.41 7.74
N CYS A 35 13.19 1.42 6.84
CA CYS A 35 12.87 0.03 7.20
C CYS A 35 13.93 -0.57 8.13
N GLU A 36 15.20 -0.31 7.86
CA GLU A 36 16.33 -0.76 8.70
C GLU A 36 16.28 -0.12 10.09
N ASP A 37 16.10 1.20 10.17
CA ASP A 37 15.98 1.95 11.42
C ASP A 37 14.77 1.46 12.27
N LEU A 38 13.75 0.89 11.61
CA LEU A 38 12.59 0.27 12.25
C LEU A 38 12.82 -1.19 12.70
N GLY A 39 13.98 -1.78 12.40
CA GLY A 39 14.39 -3.12 12.80
C GLY A 39 14.02 -4.23 11.82
N LEU A 40 13.57 -3.90 10.60
CA LEU A 40 13.36 -4.91 9.55
C LEU A 40 14.71 -5.37 9.01
N LYS A 41 14.86 -6.68 8.83
CA LYS A 41 16.05 -7.26 8.21
C LYS A 41 15.95 -7.17 6.69
N PRO A 42 17.07 -7.16 5.95
CA PRO A 42 17.03 -7.14 4.47
C PRO A 42 16.14 -8.22 3.86
N LYS A 43 16.16 -9.43 4.46
CA LYS A 43 15.29 -10.53 4.04
C LYS A 43 13.80 -10.21 4.17
N ASP A 44 13.41 -9.32 5.07
CA ASP A 44 12.01 -8.98 5.36
C ASP A 44 11.52 -7.80 4.50
N ILE A 45 12.34 -7.31 3.57
CA ILE A 45 12.05 -6.16 2.70
C ILE A 45 11.99 -6.64 1.25
N ILE A 46 10.94 -6.20 0.54
CA ILE A 46 10.83 -6.29 -0.92
C ILE A 46 10.84 -4.85 -1.45
N ALA A 47 11.98 -4.43 -1.99
CA ALA A 47 12.16 -3.11 -2.58
C ALA A 47 11.85 -3.15 -4.08
N MET A 48 10.65 -2.74 -4.48
CA MET A 48 10.18 -2.80 -5.88
C MET A 48 9.22 -1.64 -6.19
N GLU A 49 9.30 -1.14 -7.42
CA GLU A 49 8.36 -0.18 -7.98
C GLU A 49 7.32 -0.90 -8.86
N GLY A 50 6.06 -0.47 -8.76
CA GLY A 50 4.96 -1.04 -9.54
C GLY A 50 4.81 -0.38 -10.92
N PRO A 51 3.76 -0.73 -11.68
CA PRO A 51 2.61 -1.55 -11.29
C PRO A 51 2.94 -3.03 -11.09
N PHE A 52 2.11 -3.74 -10.32
CA PHE A 52 2.32 -5.17 -10.01
C PHE A 52 1.20 -6.00 -10.65
N THR A 53 1.58 -7.02 -11.41
CA THR A 53 0.63 -7.98 -11.97
C THR A 53 0.12 -8.94 -10.91
N LYS A 54 -1.01 -9.61 -11.20
CA LYS A 54 -1.56 -10.68 -10.36
C LYS A 54 -0.53 -11.80 -10.17
N GLU A 55 0.14 -12.22 -11.23
CA GLU A 55 1.12 -13.31 -11.23
C GLU A 55 2.32 -12.98 -10.34
N LEU A 56 2.83 -11.75 -10.42
CA LEU A 56 3.93 -11.30 -9.59
C LEU A 56 3.51 -11.26 -8.11
N ASN A 57 2.32 -10.71 -7.81
CA ASN A 57 1.78 -10.72 -6.45
C ASN A 57 1.62 -12.16 -5.92
N TYR A 58 1.11 -13.08 -6.74
CA TYR A 58 0.94 -14.48 -6.37
C TYR A 58 2.27 -15.12 -5.98
N GLN A 59 3.32 -14.97 -6.81
CA GLN A 59 4.63 -15.55 -6.48
C GLN A 59 5.23 -14.92 -5.22
N MET A 60 5.14 -13.59 -5.08
CA MET A 60 5.61 -12.91 -3.86
C MET A 60 4.89 -13.42 -2.61
N PHE A 61 3.57 -13.60 -2.64
CA PHE A 61 2.83 -14.11 -1.48
C PHE A 61 3.18 -15.55 -1.18
N LYS A 62 3.33 -16.38 -2.22
CA LYS A 62 3.69 -17.80 -2.11
C LYS A 62 5.10 -18.00 -1.56
N GLU A 63 6.11 -17.36 -2.14
CA GLU A 63 7.51 -17.48 -1.69
C GLU A 63 7.71 -16.99 -0.25
N ARG A 64 6.90 -16.00 0.17
CA ARG A 64 6.92 -15.47 1.52
C ARG A 64 6.07 -16.25 2.50
N ASN A 65 5.38 -17.30 2.06
CA ASN A 65 4.42 -18.06 2.85
C ASN A 65 3.48 -17.12 3.62
N ALA A 66 2.93 -16.13 2.91
CA ALA A 66 2.10 -15.11 3.53
C ALA A 66 0.80 -15.71 4.06
N GLU A 67 0.56 -15.60 5.36
CA GLU A 67 -0.70 -16.04 5.99
C GLU A 67 -1.77 -14.95 6.00
N VAL A 68 -1.37 -13.69 5.79
CA VAL A 68 -2.27 -12.54 5.70
C VAL A 68 -1.67 -11.44 4.85
N VAL A 69 -2.49 -10.79 4.02
CA VAL A 69 -2.09 -9.60 3.26
C VAL A 69 -2.76 -8.37 3.87
N VAL A 70 -1.96 -7.45 4.44
CA VAL A 70 -2.45 -6.12 4.84
C VAL A 70 -2.18 -5.12 3.71
N THR A 71 -3.22 -4.47 3.23
CA THR A 71 -3.15 -3.46 2.16
C THR A 71 -4.06 -2.27 2.44
N LYS A 72 -3.86 -1.17 1.71
CA LYS A 72 -4.72 0.01 1.77
C LYS A 72 -5.52 0.15 0.49
N GLU A 73 -6.64 0.84 0.59
CA GLU A 73 -7.46 1.22 -0.55
C GLU A 73 -6.74 2.30 -1.40
N SER A 74 -6.02 1.84 -2.41
CA SER A 74 -5.20 2.68 -3.30
C SER A 74 -5.88 3.04 -4.63
N GLY A 75 -7.18 2.72 -4.80
CA GLY A 75 -7.91 2.89 -6.06
C GLY A 75 -7.41 1.95 -7.18
N ILE A 76 -8.04 2.05 -8.36
CA ILE A 76 -7.77 1.19 -9.53
C ILE A 76 -6.29 1.26 -9.95
N VAL A 77 -5.71 2.46 -9.99
CA VAL A 77 -4.30 2.69 -10.38
C VAL A 77 -3.31 2.00 -9.42
N GLY A 78 -3.71 1.75 -8.17
CA GLY A 78 -2.85 1.12 -7.16
C GLY A 78 -2.81 -0.42 -7.21
N GLY A 79 -3.36 -1.03 -8.26
CA GLY A 79 -3.34 -2.48 -8.48
C GLY A 79 -4.06 -3.26 -7.38
N VAL A 80 -5.18 -2.73 -6.88
CA VAL A 80 -5.94 -3.34 -5.77
C VAL A 80 -6.53 -4.68 -6.18
N LEU A 81 -7.05 -4.78 -7.40
CA LEU A 81 -7.68 -6.00 -7.93
C LEU A 81 -6.66 -7.14 -8.06
N GLU A 82 -5.48 -6.86 -8.63
CA GLU A 82 -4.41 -7.82 -8.85
C GLU A 82 -3.89 -8.41 -7.54
N LYS A 83 -3.83 -7.60 -6.47
CA LYS A 83 -3.48 -8.07 -5.13
C LYS A 83 -4.56 -8.99 -4.54
N PHE A 84 -5.83 -8.64 -4.71
CA PHE A 84 -6.95 -9.42 -4.19
C PHE A 84 -7.10 -10.75 -4.92
N GLU A 85 -6.98 -10.76 -6.23
CA GLU A 85 -7.00 -11.97 -7.04
C GLU A 85 -5.86 -12.91 -6.67
N ALA A 86 -4.63 -12.39 -6.54
CA ALA A 86 -3.49 -13.19 -6.10
C ALA A 86 -3.68 -13.80 -4.71
N ALA A 87 -4.20 -13.02 -3.75
CA ALA A 87 -4.49 -13.50 -2.40
C ALA A 87 -5.60 -14.55 -2.42
N LYS A 88 -6.67 -14.33 -3.20
CA LYS A 88 -7.79 -15.27 -3.39
C LYS A 88 -7.31 -16.60 -3.97
N MET A 89 -6.43 -16.58 -4.97
CA MET A 89 -5.86 -17.80 -5.57
C MET A 89 -5.05 -18.64 -4.57
N LEU A 90 -4.46 -18.00 -3.55
CA LEU A 90 -3.70 -18.68 -2.49
C LEU A 90 -4.53 -18.98 -1.24
N GLY A 91 -5.81 -18.59 -1.20
CA GLY A 91 -6.65 -18.71 -0.01
C GLY A 91 -6.20 -17.83 1.16
N ILE A 92 -5.46 -16.75 0.88
CA ILE A 92 -4.89 -15.87 1.91
C ILE A 92 -5.90 -14.77 2.26
N PRO A 93 -6.26 -14.58 3.55
CA PRO A 93 -7.11 -13.47 3.95
C PRO A 93 -6.45 -12.11 3.70
N VAL A 94 -7.26 -11.13 3.31
CA VAL A 94 -6.82 -9.75 3.08
C VAL A 94 -7.44 -8.82 4.11
N ILE A 95 -6.60 -8.07 4.82
CA ILE A 95 -7.02 -6.96 5.69
C ILE A 95 -6.87 -5.66 4.90
N LEU A 96 -8.00 -5.04 4.58
CA LEU A 96 -8.05 -3.78 3.85
C LEU A 96 -8.22 -2.59 4.80
N ILE A 97 -7.27 -1.66 4.75
CA ILE A 97 -7.40 -0.34 5.38
C ILE A 97 -8.18 0.56 4.43
N LYS A 98 -9.45 0.82 4.76
CA LYS A 98 -10.31 1.75 4.01
C LYS A 98 -9.83 3.19 4.15
N ARG A 99 -10.07 4.00 3.12
CA ARG A 99 -9.92 5.46 3.28
C ARG A 99 -10.99 5.96 4.25
N PRO A 100 -10.66 6.91 5.14
CA PRO A 100 -11.67 7.54 5.99
C PRO A 100 -12.69 8.27 5.10
N ASP A 101 -13.97 8.21 5.49
CA ASP A 101 -14.98 9.07 4.91
C ASP A 101 -14.71 10.50 5.36
N VAL A 102 -14.22 11.32 4.44
CA VAL A 102 -13.99 12.74 4.66
C VAL A 102 -15.02 13.50 3.85
N ASN A 103 -15.82 14.32 4.53
CA ASN A 103 -16.75 15.22 3.87
C ASN A 103 -15.98 16.41 3.29
N TYR A 104 -15.58 16.29 2.02
CA TYR A 104 -14.93 17.39 1.31
C TYR A 104 -15.98 18.42 0.89
N PRO A 105 -15.74 19.72 1.13
CA PRO A 105 -16.69 20.77 0.72
C PRO A 105 -16.89 20.81 -0.80
N VAL A 106 -15.87 20.39 -1.56
CA VAL A 106 -15.95 20.24 -3.01
C VAL A 106 -15.27 18.94 -3.44
N VAL A 107 -15.95 18.18 -4.30
CA VAL A 107 -15.44 16.95 -4.91
C VAL A 107 -15.57 17.08 -6.42
N VAL A 108 -14.47 16.89 -7.14
CA VAL A 108 -14.41 16.87 -8.60
C VAL A 108 -13.77 15.57 -9.07
N THR A 109 -14.26 15.02 -10.18
CA THR A 109 -13.83 13.71 -10.70
C THR A 109 -13.09 13.78 -12.03
N ASP A 110 -13.03 14.98 -12.62
CA ASP A 110 -12.40 15.24 -13.91
C ASP A 110 -11.68 16.60 -13.90
N VAL A 111 -10.79 16.77 -14.87
CA VAL A 111 -9.90 17.93 -14.95
C VAL A 111 -10.67 19.21 -15.27
N ASP A 112 -11.71 19.13 -16.11
CA ASP A 112 -12.49 20.31 -16.50
C ASP A 112 -13.29 20.85 -15.31
N SER A 113 -13.92 19.98 -14.53
CA SER A 113 -14.60 20.31 -13.27
C SER A 113 -13.64 20.92 -12.25
N LEU A 114 -12.40 20.41 -12.17
CA LEU A 114 -11.36 20.99 -11.30
C LEU A 114 -11.01 22.42 -11.71
N ILE A 115 -10.79 22.66 -13.00
CA ILE A 115 -10.46 24.00 -13.52
C ILE A 115 -11.61 24.97 -13.24
N ASN A 116 -12.86 24.54 -13.48
CA ASN A 116 -14.05 25.35 -13.20
C ASN A 116 -14.17 25.72 -11.72
N GLU A 117 -13.82 24.81 -10.80
CA GLU A 117 -13.93 25.09 -9.37
C GLU A 117 -12.83 26.04 -8.86
N VAL A 118 -11.60 25.83 -9.31
CA VAL A 118 -10.47 26.70 -8.95
C VAL A 118 -10.68 28.12 -9.48
N THR A 119 -11.24 28.25 -10.69
CA THR A 119 -11.52 29.57 -11.28
C THR A 119 -12.69 30.30 -10.61
N LYS A 120 -13.72 29.59 -10.14
CA LYS A 120 -14.80 30.19 -9.30
C LYS A 120 -14.28 30.76 -7.97
N SER A 121 -13.24 30.15 -7.41
CA SER A 121 -12.66 30.55 -6.13
C SER A 121 -11.71 31.76 -6.20
N GLY A 122 -11.50 32.32 -7.41
CA GLY A 122 -10.52 33.38 -7.70
C GLY A 122 -11.05 34.82 -7.73
N HIS A 123 -12.26 35.10 -7.23
CA HIS A 123 -12.78 36.47 -7.10
C HIS A 123 -13.46 36.71 -5.75
N LYS A 124 -12.64 37.01 -4.73
CA LYS A 124 -12.95 37.93 -3.63
C LYS A 124 -11.65 38.48 -3.05
#